data_AF-A0A9P7J5Y1-F1
#
_entry.id   AF-A0A9P7J5Y1-F1
#
_cell.length_a   1.000
_cell.length_b   1.000
_cell.length_c   1.000
_cell.angle_alpha   90.00
_cell.angle_beta   90.00
_cell.angle_gamma   90.00
#
_symmetry.space_group_name_H-M   'P 1'
#
loop_
_entity.id
_entity.type
_entity.pdbx_description
1 polymer ?
#
loop_
_entity_poly.entity_id
_entity_poly.type
_entity_poly.pdbx_seq_one_letter_code
_entity_poly.pdbx_strand_id
1 'polypeptide(L)' 'MTFFPDAQKTAQAGIDVVVGSDCLPTFADRDSLPYTKTLAKEVLRYNVVVPTAIPYRVTEHGWMLHSKRLPDNT' A
#
# COMPACT_ATOMS: atom_id res chain seq x y z
N MET A 1 10.13 6.02 9.31
CA MET A 1 10.59 4.95 10.22
C MET A 1 11.10 5.45 11.57
N THR A 2 11.45 6.72 11.71
CA THR A 2 11.91 7.33 12.97
C THR A 2 10.95 7.15 14.17
N PHE A 3 9.64 7.07 13.94
CA PHE A 3 8.65 6.78 14.99
C PHE A 3 8.59 5.31 15.42
N PHE A 4 9.05 4.38 14.57
CA PHE A 4 8.99 2.92 14.81
C PHE A 4 10.32 2.26 14.39
N PRO A 5 11.42 2.52 15.12
CA PRO A 5 12.75 2.05 14.74
C PRO A 5 12.87 0.51 14.75
N ASP A 6 12.11 -0.18 15.59
CA ASP A 6 12.18 -1.65 15.70
C ASP A 6 11.57 -2.35 14.48
N ALA A 7 10.45 -1.82 13.96
CA ALA A 7 9.88 -2.28 12.69
C ALA A 7 10.86 -2.05 11.52
N GLN A 8 11.62 -0.95 11.57
CA GLN A 8 12.68 -0.69 10.59
C GLN A 8 13.81 -1.70 10.66
N LYS A 9 14.37 -1.93 11.85
CA LYS A 9 15.47 -2.90 12.03
C LYS A 9 15.05 -4.29 11.57
N THR A 10 13.82 -4.69 11.88
CA THR A 10 13.27 -6.00 11.46
C THR A 10 13.21 -6.11 9.93
N ALA A 11 12.73 -5.08 9.25
CA ALA A 11 12.69 -5.07 7.78
C ALA A 11 14.09 -5.07 7.17
N GLN A 12 15.02 -4.29 7.73
CA GLN A 12 16.40 -4.23 7.27
C GLN A 12 17.10 -5.59 7.40
N ALA A 13 16.97 -6.24 8.56
CA ALA A 13 17.54 -7.58 8.78
C ALA A 13 16.97 -8.60 7.78
N GLY A 14 15.68 -8.52 7.45
CA GLY A 14 15.08 -9.37 6.42
C GLY A 14 15.66 -9.12 5.03
N ILE A 15 15.92 -7.86 4.68
CA ILE A 15 16.56 -7.49 3.40
C ILE A 15 18.01 -8.01 3.36
N ASP A 16 18.77 -7.78 4.43
CA ASP A 16 20.18 -8.17 4.52
C ASP A 16 20.34 -9.70 4.40
N VAL A 17 19.40 -10.48 4.92
CA VAL A 17 19.39 -11.95 4.81
C VAL A 17 19.07 -12.44 3.39
N VAL A 18 18.15 -11.78 2.68
CA VAL A 18 17.69 -12.23 1.36
C VAL A 18 18.60 -11.75 0.24
N VAL A 19 19.04 -10.49 0.30
CA VAL A 19 19.78 -9.83 -0.77
C VAL A 19 21.30 -9.83 -0.50
N GLY A 20 21.70 -9.86 0.77
CA GLY A 20 23.10 -9.65 1.17
C GLY A 20 23.49 -8.17 1.20
N SER A 21 24.74 -7.91 1.60
CA SER A 21 25.30 -6.55 1.75
C SER A 21 25.93 -5.98 0.49
N ASP A 22 26.22 -6.83 -0.51
CA ASP A 22 27.10 -6.48 -1.63
C ASP A 22 26.32 -6.04 -2.88
N CYS A 23 25.00 -6.22 -2.86
CA CYS A 23 24.10 -5.95 -3.98
C CYS A 23 22.89 -5.14 -3.52
N LEU A 24 22.32 -4.34 -4.44
CA LEU A 24 21.07 -3.63 -4.18
C LEU A 24 19.86 -4.54 -4.46
N PRO A 25 18.77 -4.42 -3.67
CA PRO A 25 17.55 -5.17 -3.92
C PRO A 25 16.93 -4.86 -5.28
N THR A 26 16.37 -5.87 -5.92
CA THR A 26 15.62 -5.77 -7.17
C THR A 26 14.14 -6.11 -6.97
N PHE A 27 13.30 -5.88 -7.97
CA PHE A 27 11.89 -6.28 -7.90
C PHE A 27 11.69 -7.81 -7.85
N ALA A 28 12.67 -8.60 -8.30
CA ALA A 28 12.61 -10.06 -8.23
C ALA A 28 12.65 -10.57 -6.79
N ASP A 29 13.30 -9.84 -5.88
CA ASP A 29 13.46 -10.22 -4.47
C ASP A 29 12.19 -9.98 -3.64
N ARG A 30 11.20 -9.29 -4.22
CA ARG A 30 9.99 -8.83 -3.51
C ARG A 30 9.19 -9.98 -2.90
N ASP A 31 9.10 -11.11 -3.59
CA ASP A 31 8.31 -12.25 -3.10
C ASP A 31 9.02 -13.00 -1.95
N SER A 32 10.34 -12.88 -1.87
CA SER A 32 11.16 -13.36 -0.75
C SER A 32 11.17 -12.40 0.46
N LEU A 33 10.57 -11.21 0.34
CA LEU A 33 10.53 -10.17 1.38
C LEU A 33 9.10 -9.85 1.87
N PRO A 34 8.39 -10.83 2.48
CA PRO A 34 6.98 -10.66 2.86
C PRO A 34 6.79 -9.61 3.96
N TYR A 35 7.74 -9.48 4.89
CA TYR A 35 7.65 -8.48 5.96
C TYR A 35 7.76 -7.05 5.41
N THR A 36 8.78 -6.78 4.57
CA THR A 36 8.97 -5.48 3.92
C THR A 36 7.77 -5.09 3.06
N LYS A 37 7.19 -6.05 2.32
CA LYS A 37 5.97 -5.84 1.54
C LYS A 37 4.77 -5.45 2.43
N THR A 38 4.63 -6.09 3.58
CA THR A 38 3.55 -5.80 4.53
C THR A 38 3.76 -4.46 5.22
N LEU A 39 5.00 -4.15 5.62
CA LEU A 39 5.37 -2.86 6.20
C LEU A 39 5.08 -1.70 5.25
N ALA A 40 5.41 -1.85 3.96
CA ALA A 40 5.09 -0.84 2.95
C ALA A 40 3.58 -0.59 2.82
N LYS A 41 2.77 -1.65 2.84
CA LYS A 41 1.30 -1.53 2.85
C LYS A 41 0.81 -0.81 4.10
N GLU A 42 1.40 -1.12 5.26
CA GLU A 42 1.01 -0.53 6.52
C GLU A 42 1.32 0.97 6.58
N VAL A 43 2.45 1.40 5.99
CA VAL A 43 2.76 2.83 5.84
C VAL A 43 1.70 3.53 4.99
N LEU A 44 1.28 2.93 3.87
CA LEU A 44 0.23 3.48 3.01
C LEU A 44 -1.14 3.50 3.69
N ARG A 45 -1.41 2.55 4.60
CA ARG A 45 -2.62 2.54 5.44
C ARG A 45 -2.59 3.64 6.49
N TYR A 46 -1.44 3.81 7.16
CA TYR A 46 -1.27 4.74 8.27
C TYR A 46 -1.26 6.20 7.79
N ASN A 47 -0.60 6.48 6.66
CA ASN A 47 -0.59 7.79 6.01
C ASN A 47 -0.96 7.64 4.54
N VAL A 48 -2.26 7.68 4.26
CA VAL A 48 -2.80 7.59 2.91
C VAL A 48 -2.39 8.83 2.11
N VAL A 49 -1.71 8.64 0.98
CA VAL A 49 -1.23 9.75 0.13
C VAL A 49 -2.39 10.53 -0.51
N VAL A 50 -3.49 9.84 -0.85
CA VAL A 50 -4.71 10.43 -1.42
C VAL A 50 -5.91 10.07 -0.54
N PRO A 51 -6.13 10.77 0.60
CA PRO A 51 -7.13 10.38 1.60
C PRO A 51 -8.57 10.33 1.09
N THR A 52 -8.91 11.17 0.10
CA THR A 52 -10.25 11.28 -0.48
C THR A 52 -10.40 10.52 -1.80
N ALA A 53 -9.40 9.72 -2.18
CA ALA A 53 -9.27 9.14 -3.52
C ALA A 53 -9.39 10.19 -4.65
N ILE A 54 -9.49 9.71 -5.88
CA ILE A 54 -9.78 10.53 -7.06
C ILE A 54 -11.31 10.58 -7.22
N PRO A 55 -11.93 11.74 -7.50
CA PRO A 55 -13.35 11.81 -7.79
C PRO A 55 -13.74 10.88 -8.94
N TYR A 56 -14.79 10.07 -8.73
CA TYR A 56 -15.40 9.25 -9.76
C TYR A 56 -16.77 9.80 -10.13
N ARG A 57 -17.31 9.38 -11.28
CA ARG A 57 -18.59 9.84 -11.81
C ARG A 57 -19.42 8.67 -12.32
N VAL A 58 -20.71 8.64 -12.00
CA VAL A 58 -21.67 7.66 -12.50
C VAL A 58 -22.01 7.99 -13.97
N THR A 59 -21.73 7.04 -14.87
CA THR A 59 -21.92 7.22 -16.32
C THR A 59 -23.17 6.54 -16.87
N GLU A 60 -23.77 5.59 -16.15
CA GLU A 60 -24.97 4.88 -16.59
C GLU A 60 -26.13 5.14 -15.63
N HIS A 61 -27.35 4.86 -16.07
CA HIS A 61 -28.55 5.09 -15.28
C HIS A 61 -28.85 3.90 -14.35
N GLY A 62 -29.44 4.17 -13.19
CA GLY A 62 -30.04 3.13 -12.34
C GLY A 62 -29.09 2.46 -11.35
N TRP A 63 -27.86 2.97 -11.19
CA TRP A 63 -26.96 2.50 -10.14
C TRP A 63 -27.57 2.69 -8.76
N MET A 64 -27.55 1.62 -7.97
CA MET A 64 -28.00 1.64 -6.59
C MET A 64 -26.82 1.53 -5.64
N LEU A 65 -26.72 2.47 -4.70
CA LEU A 65 -25.78 2.43 -3.59
C LEU A 65 -26.56 2.46 -2.27
N HIS A 66 -26.37 1.45 -1.42
CA HIS A 66 -27.07 1.33 -0.13
C HIS A 66 -28.59 1.57 -0.22
N SER A 67 -29.25 0.90 -1.18
CA SER A 67 -30.69 1.02 -1.46
C SER A 67 -31.18 2.42 -1.87
N LYS A 68 -30.26 3.33 -2.22
CA LYS A 68 -30.56 4.63 -2.84
C LYS A 68 -30.11 4.64 -4.30
N ARG A 69 -30.93 5.20 -5.18
CA ARG A 69 -30.53 5.47 -6.56
C ARG A 69 -29.56 6.66 -6.60
N LEU A 70 -28.43 6.51 -7.26
CA LEU A 70 -27.51 7.61 -7.53
C LEU A 70 -28.03 8.44 -8.72
N PRO A 71 -28.01 9.78 -8.65
CA PRO A 71 -28.29 10.62 -9.81
C PRO A 71 -27.22 10.43 -10.88
N ASP A 72 -27.62 10.61 -12.13
CA ASP A 72 -26.69 10.57 -13.25
C ASP A 72 -25.65 11.67 -13.08
N ASN A 73 -24.40 11.38 -13.45
CA ASN A 73 -23.32 12.36 -13.42
C ASN A 73 -22.93 12.85 -12.01
N THR A 74 -23.33 12.13 -10.96
CA THR A 74 -22.80 12.25 -9.58
C THR A 74 -21.42 11.64 -9.49
#